data_AF-V9SHJ9-F1
#
_entry.id   AF-V9SHJ9-F1
#
_cell.length_a   1.000
_cell.length_b   1.000
_cell.length_c   1.000
_cell.angle_alpha   90.00
_cell.angle_beta   90.00
_cell.angle_gamma   90.00
#
_symmetry.space_group_name_H-M   'P 1'
#
loop_
_entity.id
_entity.type
_entity.pdbx_description
1 polymer ?
#
loop_
_entity_poly.entity_id
_entity_poly.type
_entity_poly.pdbx_seq_one_letter_code
_entity_poly.pdbx_strand_id
1 'polypeptide(L)'
;MKVNFKKVIPLLMVGLTVAGSYSIFNAKPSKPDLYDFTGKVLKTTSVFQPCDKESTPSLNIQIADNGSVHINGVASKVTFVERVPGNEIAVKCTGLQVKNSRLVHTSSYTMIISEGKGGFVISDLTHTQDNEVMSGTWFFKKRV
;
A
#
# COMPACT_ATOMS: atom_id res chain seq x y z
N MET A 1 -52.10 0.36 -28.55
CA MET A 1 -51.67 -0.32 -27.30
C MET A 1 -51.06 0.75 -26.39
N LYS A 2 -51.78 1.21 -25.35
CA LYS A 2 -51.30 2.28 -24.45
C LYS A 2 -50.43 1.65 -23.35
N VAL A 3 -49.12 1.83 -23.42
CA VAL A 3 -48.19 1.37 -22.38
C VAL A 3 -48.40 2.24 -21.14
N ASN A 4 -48.80 1.63 -20.03
CA ASN A 4 -49.09 2.33 -18.78
C ASN A 4 -47.79 2.57 -18.01
N PHE A 5 -47.12 3.69 -18.29
CA PHE A 5 -45.81 4.08 -17.75
C PHE A 5 -45.72 4.08 -16.21
N LYS A 6 -46.85 4.18 -15.49
CA LYS A 6 -46.87 4.14 -14.01
C LYS A 6 -46.42 2.80 -13.41
N LYS A 7 -46.46 1.69 -14.17
CA LYS A 7 -45.99 0.36 -13.70
C LYS A 7 -44.57 0.00 -14.16
N VAL A 8 -44.01 0.73 -15.14
CA VAL A 8 -42.69 0.43 -15.71
C VAL A 8 -41.57 1.05 -14.88
N ILE A 9 -41.81 2.23 -14.32
CA ILE A 9 -40.86 2.98 -13.48
C ILE A 9 -40.43 2.22 -12.21
N PRO A 10 -41.34 1.62 -11.40
CA PRO A 10 -40.92 0.89 -10.20
C PRO A 10 -40.16 -0.41 -10.54
N LEU A 11 -40.47 -1.06 -11.66
CA LEU A 11 -39.77 -2.30 -12.08
C LEU A 11 -38.31 -2.03 -12.48
N LEU A 12 -38.07 -0.89 -13.13
CA LEU A 12 -36.73 -0.48 -13.58
C LEU A 12 -35.83 -0.08 -12.39
N MET A 13 -36.41 0.56 -11.36
CA MET A 13 -35.69 0.95 -10.14
C MET A 13 -35.27 -0.25 -9.27
N VAL A 14 -36.10 -1.31 -9.23
CA VAL A 14 -35.73 -2.56 -8.54
C VAL A 14 -34.62 -3.31 -9.30
N GLY A 15 -34.61 -3.28 -10.64
CA GLY A 15 -33.54 -3.90 -11.43
C GLY A 15 -32.17 -3.24 -11.23
N LEU A 16 -32.13 -1.91 -11.14
CA LEU A 16 -30.88 -1.14 -10.95
C LEU A 16 -30.28 -1.30 -9.55
N THR A 17 -31.11 -1.43 -8.52
CA THR A 17 -30.64 -1.63 -7.14
C THR A 17 -30.05 -3.02 -6.90
N VAL A 18 -30.58 -4.04 -7.58
CA VAL A 18 -30.04 -5.41 -7.50
C VAL A 18 -28.73 -5.54 -8.30
N ALA A 19 -28.64 -4.99 -9.52
CA ALA A 19 -27.40 -5.04 -10.31
C ALA A 19 -26.26 -4.21 -9.67
N GLY A 20 -26.58 -3.07 -9.06
CA GLY A 20 -25.61 -2.23 -8.36
C GLY A 20 -25.01 -2.91 -7.13
N SER A 21 -25.79 -3.70 -6.39
CA SER A 21 -25.32 -4.39 -5.19
C SER A 21 -24.44 -5.61 -5.50
N TYR A 22 -24.74 -6.40 -6.55
CA TYR A 22 -23.88 -7.53 -6.95
C TYR A 22 -22.45 -7.13 -7.34
N SER A 23 -22.27 -5.90 -7.84
CA SER A 23 -20.95 -5.41 -8.27
C SER A 23 -20.04 -5.07 -7.08
N ILE A 24 -20.61 -4.65 -5.95
CA ILE A 24 -19.86 -4.25 -4.75
C ILE A 24 -19.40 -5.49 -3.96
N PHE A 25 -20.20 -6.55 -3.90
CA PHE A 25 -19.85 -7.78 -3.16
C PHE A 25 -18.83 -8.69 -3.88
N ASN A 26 -18.63 -8.53 -5.19
CA ASN A 26 -17.68 -9.33 -5.98
C ASN A 26 -16.33 -8.65 -6.22
N ALA A 27 -16.11 -7.45 -5.67
CA ALA A 27 -14.78 -6.86 -5.59
C ALA A 27 -13.92 -7.71 -4.65
N LYS A 28 -13.36 -8.80 -5.17
CA LYS A 28 -12.35 -9.58 -4.45
C LYS A 28 -11.25 -8.58 -4.06
N PRO A 29 -10.91 -8.46 -2.76
CA PRO A 29 -9.80 -7.60 -2.37
C PRO A 29 -8.58 -8.03 -3.19
N SER A 30 -7.95 -7.08 -3.87
CA SER A 30 -6.75 -7.39 -4.65
C SER A 30 -5.77 -8.09 -3.74
N LYS A 31 -5.34 -9.30 -4.12
CA LYS A 31 -4.34 -10.03 -3.35
C LYS A 31 -3.14 -9.09 -3.16
N PRO A 32 -2.61 -8.93 -1.95
CA PRO A 32 -1.47 -8.07 -1.72
C PRO A 32 -0.34 -8.48 -2.67
N ASP A 33 0.22 -7.53 -3.42
CA ASP A 33 1.23 -7.75 -4.46
C ASP A 33 2.63 -7.30 -4.03
N LEU A 34 2.82 -7.06 -2.73
CA LEU A 34 4.00 -6.39 -2.18
C LEU A 34 5.33 -7.11 -2.43
N TYR A 35 5.36 -8.44 -2.36
CA TYR A 35 6.55 -9.25 -2.62
C TYR A 35 6.93 -9.23 -4.10
N ASP A 36 5.95 -9.29 -4.99
CA ASP A 36 6.17 -9.22 -6.44
C ASP A 36 6.51 -7.79 -6.87
N PHE A 37 5.86 -6.78 -6.28
CA PHE A 37 6.15 -5.36 -6.46
C PHE A 37 7.62 -5.04 -6.15
N THR A 38 8.17 -5.61 -5.08
CA THR A 38 9.58 -5.38 -4.73
C THR A 38 10.57 -6.23 -5.54
N GLY A 39 10.08 -6.97 -6.55
CA GLY A 39 10.89 -7.88 -7.36
C GLY A 39 11.59 -8.94 -6.51
N LYS A 40 11.05 -9.25 -5.32
CA LYS A 40 11.62 -10.22 -4.35
C LYS A 40 13.00 -9.84 -3.82
N VAL A 41 13.45 -8.61 -4.06
CA VAL A 41 14.77 -8.11 -3.63
C VAL A 41 14.84 -8.01 -2.10
N LEU A 42 13.71 -7.80 -1.44
CA LEU A 42 13.59 -7.66 0.02
C LEU A 42 13.22 -8.98 0.72
N LYS A 43 13.44 -10.15 0.08
CA LYS A 43 13.13 -11.47 0.67
C LYS A 43 13.86 -11.72 1.98
N THR A 44 15.08 -11.21 2.09
CA THR A 44 15.88 -11.22 3.32
C THR A 44 15.91 -9.83 3.93
N THR A 45 16.20 -9.77 5.23
CA THR A 45 16.31 -8.50 5.95
C THR A 45 17.27 -7.56 5.24
N SER A 46 16.75 -6.38 4.91
CA SER A 46 17.43 -5.31 4.21
C SER A 46 17.40 -4.06 5.08
N VAL A 47 18.53 -3.38 5.15
CA VAL A 47 18.66 -2.15 5.94
C VAL A 47 18.35 -0.97 5.04
N PHE A 48 17.29 -0.24 5.38
CA PHE A 48 16.97 1.05 4.76
C PHE A 48 17.61 2.15 5.60
N GLN A 49 18.37 3.02 4.94
CA GLN A 49 19.06 4.15 5.57
C GLN A 49 18.14 5.37 5.58
N PRO A 50 18.14 6.19 6.65
CA PRO A 50 17.41 7.45 6.66
C PRO A 50 17.93 8.38 5.55
N CYS A 51 17.04 9.16 4.94
CA CYS A 51 17.41 10.10 3.87
C CYS A 51 16.94 11.53 4.13
N ASP A 52 16.11 11.75 5.16
CA ASP A 52 15.48 13.03 5.47
C ASP A 52 16.13 13.74 6.65
N LYS A 53 16.52 13.00 7.70
CA LYS A 53 17.17 13.53 8.89
C LYS A 53 18.26 12.57 9.37
N GLU A 54 19.41 13.11 9.79
CA GLU A 54 20.53 12.28 10.28
C GLU A 54 20.23 11.55 11.59
N SER A 55 19.34 12.07 12.43
CA SER A 55 18.98 11.46 13.71
C SER A 55 17.96 10.32 13.61
N THR A 56 17.37 10.10 12.43
CA THR A 56 16.40 9.02 12.21
C THR A 56 17.14 7.67 12.21
N PRO A 57 16.75 6.68 13.02
CA PRO A 57 17.40 5.37 13.01
C PRO A 57 17.13 4.62 11.70
N SER A 58 18.01 3.69 11.33
CA SER A 58 17.79 2.80 10.18
C SER A 58 16.58 1.90 10.38
N LEU A 59 15.93 1.52 9.29
CA LEU A 59 14.77 0.62 9.29
C LEU A 59 15.15 -0.74 8.70
N ASN A 60 14.93 -1.82 9.45
CA ASN A 60 15.17 -3.17 8.96
C ASN A 60 13.88 -3.75 8.40
N ILE A 61 13.88 -4.10 7.11
CA ILE A 61 12.70 -4.59 6.40
C ILE A 61 12.99 -5.94 5.76
N GLN A 62 12.09 -6.88 5.97
CA GLN A 62 12.03 -8.14 5.24
C GLN A 62 10.62 -8.34 4.72
N ILE A 63 10.46 -8.68 3.44
CA ILE A 63 9.19 -9.06 2.84
C ILE A 63 9.29 -10.55 2.55
N ALA A 64 8.86 -11.37 3.50
CA ALA A 64 9.01 -12.82 3.41
C ALA A 64 8.13 -13.40 2.28
N ASP A 65 6.92 -12.87 2.15
CA ASP A 65 5.96 -13.15 1.09
C ASP A 65 4.91 -12.02 0.99
N ASN A 66 3.91 -12.18 0.12
CA ASN A 66 2.84 -11.18 -0.08
C ASN A 66 1.95 -10.97 1.16
N GLY A 67 1.95 -11.90 2.12
CA GLY A 67 1.15 -11.86 3.34
C GLY A 67 1.95 -11.52 4.60
N SER A 68 3.27 -11.39 4.53
CA SER A 68 4.15 -11.21 5.70
C SER A 68 5.31 -10.26 5.44
N VAL A 69 5.41 -9.23 6.28
CA VAL A 69 6.52 -8.28 6.33
C VAL A 69 7.07 -8.24 7.74
N HIS A 70 8.39 -8.26 7.90
CA HIS A 70 9.04 -8.02 9.19
C HIS A 70 9.64 -6.62 9.19
N ILE A 71 9.25 -5.82 10.19
CA ILE A 71 9.71 -4.43 10.38
C ILE A 71 10.45 -4.37 11.70
N ASN A 72 11.75 -4.02 11.68
CA ASN A 72 12.63 -4.05 12.85
C ASN A 72 12.59 -5.37 13.63
N GLY A 73 12.43 -6.49 12.92
CA GLY A 73 12.34 -7.84 13.50
C GLY A 73 10.95 -8.23 13.99
N VAL A 74 9.98 -7.31 14.00
CA VAL A 74 8.58 -7.60 14.32
C VAL A 74 7.89 -8.15 13.09
N ALA A 75 7.43 -9.41 13.16
CA ALA A 75 6.65 -10.01 12.08
C ALA A 75 5.22 -9.45 12.06
N SER A 76 4.81 -8.92 10.91
CA SER A 76 3.52 -8.26 10.72
C SER A 76 2.81 -8.85 9.51
N LYS A 77 1.56 -9.28 9.72
CA LYS A 77 0.73 -9.83 8.65
C LYS A 77 0.24 -8.70 7.77
N VAL A 78 0.44 -8.79 6.45
CA VAL A 78 -0.11 -7.85 5.47
C VAL A 78 -1.61 -8.09 5.37
N THR A 79 -2.39 -7.03 5.61
CA THR A 79 -3.85 -7.07 5.57
C THR A 79 -4.39 -6.45 4.30
N PHE A 80 -3.72 -5.42 3.78
CA PHE A 80 -4.16 -4.69 2.60
C PHE A 80 -2.99 -3.99 1.91
N VAL A 81 -3.03 -3.95 0.58
CA VAL A 81 -2.05 -3.26 -0.25
C VAL A 81 -2.80 -2.53 -1.36
N GLU A 82 -2.59 -1.23 -1.47
CA GLU A 82 -3.23 -0.36 -2.45
C GLU A 82 -2.20 0.40 -3.27
N ARG A 83 -2.45 0.52 -4.58
CA ARG A 83 -1.61 1.31 -5.46
C ARG A 83 -1.91 2.80 -5.27
N VAL A 84 -0.90 3.57 -4.90
CA VAL A 84 -1.00 5.01 -4.75
C VAL A 84 -0.26 5.70 -5.91
N PRO A 85 -0.87 6.69 -6.57
CA PRO A 85 -0.18 7.50 -7.58
C PRO A 85 1.07 8.16 -6.98
N GLY A 86 2.23 8.01 -7.64
CA GLY A 86 3.51 8.50 -7.10
C GLY A 86 3.58 10.03 -6.97
N ASN A 87 2.79 10.75 -7.76
CA ASN A 87 2.65 12.22 -7.70
C ASN A 87 1.93 12.72 -6.44
N GLU A 88 1.26 11.84 -5.70
CA GLU A 88 0.55 12.17 -4.46
C GLU A 88 1.43 11.98 -3.22
N ILE A 89 2.64 11.42 -3.37
CA ILE A 89 3.51 11.07 -2.25
C ILE A 89 4.68 12.05 -2.16
N ALA A 90 4.67 12.83 -1.08
CA ALA A 90 5.74 13.77 -0.75
C ALA A 90 6.90 13.03 -0.03
N VAL A 91 7.94 12.66 -0.78
CA VAL A 91 9.15 12.04 -0.24
C VAL A 91 10.19 13.11 0.10
N LYS A 92 10.72 13.08 1.33
CA LYS A 92 11.69 14.06 1.84
C LYS A 92 13.17 13.70 1.59
N CYS A 93 13.45 12.71 0.73
CA CYS A 93 14.80 12.40 0.30
C CYS A 93 15.26 13.38 -0.81
N THR A 94 16.32 14.17 -0.60
CA THR A 94 16.84 15.10 -1.60
C THR A 94 17.19 14.40 -2.91
N GLY A 95 16.62 14.89 -4.03
CA GLY A 95 16.93 14.41 -5.38
C GLY A 95 16.35 13.03 -5.74
N LEU A 96 15.55 12.42 -4.85
CA LEU A 96 14.98 11.11 -5.09
C LEU A 96 13.51 11.22 -5.49
N GLN A 97 13.25 11.13 -6.80
CA GLN A 97 11.89 11.02 -7.31
C GLN A 97 11.40 9.59 -7.15
N VAL A 98 10.17 9.46 -6.66
CA VAL A 98 9.49 8.17 -6.54
C VAL A 98 8.42 7.99 -7.61
N LYS A 99 8.20 6.74 -7.98
CA LYS A 99 7.12 6.30 -8.86
C LYS A 99 6.52 5.02 -8.29
N ASN A 100 5.35 4.63 -8.80
CA ASN A 100 4.70 3.35 -8.49
C ASN A 100 4.73 3.00 -7.01
N SER A 101 3.79 3.55 -6.24
CA SER A 101 3.79 3.35 -4.78
C SER A 101 2.75 2.34 -4.36
N ARG A 102 2.95 1.80 -3.15
CA ARG A 102 2.01 0.97 -2.44
C ARG A 102 1.78 1.53 -1.04
N LEU A 103 0.53 1.82 -0.71
CA LEU A 103 0.09 1.93 0.67
C LEU A 103 -0.07 0.50 1.20
N VAL A 104 0.66 0.18 2.26
CA VAL A 104 0.70 -1.15 2.86
C VAL A 104 0.14 -1.04 4.26
N HIS A 105 -0.92 -1.80 4.53
CA HIS A 105 -1.42 -2.02 5.88
C HIS A 105 -1.01 -3.40 6.34
N THR A 106 -0.52 -3.45 7.57
CA THR A 106 -0.20 -4.68 8.28
C THR A 106 -0.88 -4.70 9.64
N SER A 107 -0.78 -5.84 10.33
CA SER A 107 -1.29 -6.00 11.70
C SER A 107 -0.63 -5.04 12.70
N SER A 108 0.58 -4.56 12.44
CA SER A 108 1.36 -3.76 13.40
C SER A 108 1.69 -2.36 12.88
N TYR A 109 1.79 -2.19 11.57
CA TYR A 109 2.19 -0.93 10.94
C TYR A 109 1.38 -0.61 9.69
N THR A 110 1.25 0.66 9.39
CA THR A 110 0.93 1.18 8.06
C THR A 110 2.15 1.90 7.50
N MET A 111 2.38 1.80 6.20
CA MET A 111 3.50 2.48 5.53
C MET A 111 3.23 2.70 4.06
N ILE A 112 3.95 3.63 3.45
CA ILE A 112 4.04 3.75 2.00
C ILE A 112 5.40 3.22 1.56
N ILE A 113 5.41 2.31 0.58
CA ILE A 113 6.62 1.87 -0.10
C ILE A 113 6.56 2.26 -1.57
N SER A 114 7.64 2.86 -2.07
CA SER A 114 7.71 3.41 -3.43
C SER A 114 8.95 2.95 -4.16
N GLU A 115 8.87 2.86 -5.49
CA GLU A 115 10.06 2.68 -6.32
C GLU A 115 10.81 4.00 -6.46
N GLY A 116 12.05 4.03 -5.98
CA GLY A 116 12.98 5.15 -6.20
C GLY A 116 13.98 4.81 -7.31
N LYS A 117 14.68 5.84 -7.82
CA LYS A 117 15.80 5.62 -8.76
C LYS A 117 16.86 4.71 -8.10
N GLY A 118 16.98 3.48 -8.61
CA GLY A 118 17.95 2.50 -8.13
C GLY A 118 17.60 1.84 -6.79
N GLY A 119 16.35 1.93 -6.32
CA GLY A 119 16.02 1.53 -4.95
C GLY A 119 14.54 1.46 -4.60
N PHE A 120 14.28 1.36 -3.30
CA PHE A 120 12.96 1.51 -2.70
C PHE A 120 12.99 2.57 -1.61
N VAL A 121 11.88 3.29 -1.46
CA VAL A 121 11.68 4.27 -0.39
C VAL A 121 10.56 3.79 0.50
N ILE A 122 10.70 4.01 1.81
CA ILE A 122 9.61 3.88 2.77
C ILE A 122 9.36 5.23 3.43
N SER A 123 8.09 5.61 3.52
CA SER A 123 7.61 6.81 4.22
C SER A 123 6.34 6.50 5.00
N ASP A 124 5.90 7.47 5.80
CA ASP A 124 4.61 7.46 6.51
C ASP A 124 4.39 6.20 7.36
N LEU A 125 5.49 5.70 7.94
CA LEU A 125 5.46 4.55 8.82
C LEU A 125 4.74 4.92 10.12
N THR A 126 3.61 4.28 10.38
CA THR A 126 2.78 4.53 11.55
C THR A 126 2.50 3.21 12.25
N HIS A 127 2.63 3.17 13.57
CA HIS A 127 2.25 2.00 14.35
C HIS A 127 0.72 1.93 14.49
N THR A 128 0.13 0.80 14.11
CA THR A 128 -1.33 0.68 13.97
C THR A 128 -2.07 0.73 15.32
N GLN A 129 -1.43 0.30 16.41
CA GLN A 129 -2.10 0.16 17.70
C GLN A 129 -2.40 1.50 18.38
N ASP A 130 -1.47 2.44 18.30
CA ASP A 130 -1.50 3.74 18.99
C ASP A 130 -1.48 4.93 18.01
N ASN A 131 -1.41 4.67 16.70
CA ASN A 131 -1.23 5.65 15.64
C ASN A 131 0.05 6.49 15.82
N GLU A 132 1.07 5.95 16.47
CA GLU A 132 2.35 6.62 16.62
C GLU A 132 3.04 6.73 15.25
N VAL A 133 3.25 7.95 14.78
CA VAL A 133 3.97 8.22 13.54
C VAL A 133 5.46 8.12 13.80
N MET A 134 6.10 7.12 13.20
CA MET A 134 7.56 7.02 13.19
C MET A 134 8.09 8.02 12.17
N SER A 135 8.56 9.18 12.66
CA SER A 135 9.09 10.23 11.79
C SER A 135 10.34 9.74 11.07
N GLY A 136 10.28 9.71 9.74
CA GLY A 136 11.42 9.40 8.92
C GLY A 136 11.03 9.15 7.47
N THR A 137 12.05 9.13 6.61
CA THR A 137 11.96 8.55 5.28
C THR A 137 13.21 7.73 5.05
N TRP A 138 13.04 6.49 4.60
CA TRP A 138 14.15 5.55 4.48
C TRP A 138 14.33 5.08 3.05
N PHE A 139 15.58 4.97 2.62
CA PHE A 139 15.94 4.52 1.28
C PHE A 139 16.79 3.25 1.34
N PHE A 140 16.42 2.29 0.50
CA PHE A 140 17.20 1.10 0.21
C PHE A 140 17.71 1.17 -1.22
N LYS A 141 19.03 1.09 -1.40
CA LYS A 141 19.67 1.01 -2.72
C LYS A 141 19.76 -0.45 -3.16
N LYS A 142 19.16 -0.81 -4.30
CA LYS A 142 19.35 -2.12 -4.93
C LYS A 142 20.81 -2.25 -5.35
N ARG A 143 21.42 -3.41 -5.09
CA ARG A 143 22.69 -3.77 -5.73
C ARG A 143 22.35 -4.19 -7.17
N VAL A 144 22.93 -3.48 -8.14
CA VAL A 144 22.85 -3.81 -9.57
C VAL A 144 23.84 -4.92 -9.87
#